data_AF-A0AA37RFX5-F1
#
_entry.id   AF-A0AA37RFX5-F1
#
_cell.length_a   1.000
_cell.length_b   1.000
_cell.length_c   1.000
_cell.angle_alpha   90.00
_cell.angle_beta   90.00
_cell.angle_gamma   90.00
#
_symmetry.space_group_name_H-M   'P 1'
#
loop_
_entity.id
_entity.type
_entity.pdbx_description
1 polymer ?
#
loop_
_entity_poly.entity_id
_entity_poly.type
_entity_poly.pdbx_seq_one_letter_code
_entity_poly.pdbx_strand_id
1 'polypeptide(L)'
;MTRQTALDALWKRLFFIFALLLSISITLASFTNSYTVPLIVFITGNIGGYVGFHRRLANLADSEIQDLAQSWFAMALPSFIGGILACLLYIIFISGIAEGTLFPKISPDNDCAPENLQRFVEIFCQHAEGYPAYAKLLFWSFVAGFNQNYVVDLIETMKKRAE
;
A
#
# COMPACT_ATOMS: atom_id res chain seq x y z
N MET A 1 -7.77 10.30 31.49
CA MET A 1 -6.58 10.51 30.64
C MET A 1 -6.76 11.86 29.95
N THR A 2 -5.78 12.77 29.96
CA THR A 2 -5.89 14.04 29.23
C THR A 2 -5.69 13.80 27.72
N ARG A 3 -6.35 14.58 26.84
CA ARG A 3 -6.28 14.43 25.37
C ARG A 3 -4.84 14.36 24.85
N GLN A 4 -3.97 15.22 25.37
CA GLN A 4 -2.55 15.26 24.99
C GLN A 4 -1.81 13.97 25.34
N THR A 5 -2.04 13.40 26.53
CA THR A 5 -1.41 12.14 26.93
C THR A 5 -1.93 10.95 26.12
N ALA A 6 -3.21 10.95 25.73
CA ALA A 6 -3.76 9.94 24.83
C ALA A 6 -3.15 10.03 23.42
N LEU A 7 -3.04 11.24 22.87
CA LEU A 7 -2.42 11.48 21.56
C LEU A 7 -0.93 11.10 21.54
N ASP A 8 -0.15 11.48 22.54
CA ASP A 8 1.27 11.12 22.63
C ASP A 8 1.48 9.60 22.71
N ALA A 9 0.61 8.89 23.43
CA ALA A 9 0.64 7.44 23.51
C ALA A 9 0.27 6.79 22.16
N LEU A 10 -0.76 7.31 21.48
CA LEU A 10 -1.16 6.88 20.14
C LEU A 10 -0.03 7.06 19.14
N TRP A 11 0.59 8.24 19.09
CA TRP A 11 1.64 8.57 18.12
C TRP A 11 2.88 7.70 18.30
N LYS A 12 3.30 7.46 19.55
CA LYS A 12 4.41 6.54 19.85
C LYS A 12 4.11 5.12 19.37
N ARG A 13 2.92 4.59 19.67
CA ARG A 13 2.50 3.25 19.23
C ARG A 13 2.44 3.15 17.71
N LEU A 14 1.84 4.14 17.06
CA LEU A 14 1.73 4.22 15.62
C LEU A 14 3.12 4.22 14.95
N PHE A 15 4.06 4.99 15.50
CA PHE A 15 5.44 5.02 15.03
C PHE A 15 6.13 3.66 15.17
N PHE A 16 5.99 2.99 16.32
CA PHE A 16 6.57 1.65 16.51
C PHE A 16 5.98 0.62 15.56
N ILE A 17 4.65 0.62 15.35
CA ILE A 17 4.00 -0.30 14.41
C ILE A 17 4.50 -0.05 12.98
N PHE A 18 4.58 1.21 12.59
CA PHE A 18 5.06 1.59 11.26
C PHE A 18 6.54 1.21 11.05
N ALA A 19 7.40 1.50 12.02
CA ALA A 19 8.81 1.12 11.97
C ALA A 19 9.00 -0.40 11.93
N LEU A 20 8.21 -1.16 12.69
CA LEU A 20 8.21 -2.61 12.66
C LEU A 20 7.81 -3.14 11.27
N LEU A 21 6.69 -2.67 10.72
CA LEU A 21 6.22 -3.06 9.39
C LEU A 21 7.27 -2.75 8.31
N LEU A 22 7.85 -1.55 8.32
CA LEU A 22 8.92 -1.16 7.39
C LEU A 22 10.14 -2.07 7.52
N SER A 23 10.60 -2.33 8.75
CA SER A 23 11.78 -3.17 8.99
C SER A 23 11.58 -4.61 8.49
N ILE A 24 10.40 -5.18 8.75
CA ILE A 24 10.03 -6.53 8.29
C ILE A 24 10.00 -6.57 6.77
N SER A 25 9.36 -5.59 6.13
CA SER A 25 9.24 -5.58 4.68
C SER A 25 10.57 -5.32 3.96
N ILE A 26 11.45 -4.45 4.48
CA ILE A 26 12.81 -4.25 3.94
C ILE A 26 13.64 -5.52 4.07
N THR A 27 13.54 -6.19 5.22
CA THR A 27 14.24 -7.46 5.47
C THR A 27 13.77 -8.52 4.46
N LEU A 28 12.46 -8.73 4.32
CA LEU A 28 11.87 -9.65 3.34
C LEU A 28 12.31 -9.34 1.89
N ALA A 29 12.32 -8.06 1.51
CA ALA A 29 12.76 -7.63 0.18
C ALA A 29 14.24 -7.93 -0.08
N SER A 30 15.07 -7.89 0.96
CA SER A 30 16.50 -8.17 0.85
C SER A 30 16.81 -9.67 0.70
N PHE A 31 15.90 -10.53 1.17
CA PHE A 31 16.02 -11.99 1.03
C PHE A 31 15.34 -12.54 -0.23
N THR A 32 14.55 -11.73 -0.94
CA THR A 32 13.73 -12.18 -2.07
C THR A 32 13.95 -11.34 -3.33
N ASN A 33 14.69 -11.88 -4.30
CA ASN A 33 14.91 -11.22 -5.59
C ASN A 33 13.65 -11.16 -6.46
N SER A 34 12.76 -12.16 -6.34
CA SER A 34 11.56 -12.28 -7.19
C SER A 34 10.34 -11.51 -6.67
N TYR A 35 10.32 -11.10 -5.40
CA TYR A 35 9.14 -10.47 -4.77
C TYR A 35 9.36 -8.99 -4.44
N THR A 36 10.44 -8.40 -4.97
CA THR A 36 10.87 -7.04 -4.60
C THR A 36 9.82 -5.99 -4.96
N VAL A 37 9.21 -6.06 -6.15
CA VAL A 37 8.23 -5.04 -6.59
C VAL A 37 6.93 -5.09 -5.77
N PRO A 38 6.25 -6.24 -5.61
CA PRO A 38 5.06 -6.32 -4.75
C PRO A 38 5.33 -5.89 -3.30
N LEU A 39 6.51 -6.21 -2.75
CA LEU A 39 6.89 -5.77 -1.40
C LEU A 39 7.06 -4.26 -1.31
N ILE A 40 7.72 -3.64 -2.29
CA ILE A 40 7.88 -2.18 -2.35
C ILE A 40 6.53 -1.47 -2.49
N VAL A 41 5.63 -2.01 -3.33
CA VAL A 41 4.24 -1.54 -3.48
C VAL A 41 3.52 -1.61 -2.13
N PHE A 42 3.58 -2.76 -1.45
CA PHE A 42 2.95 -2.97 -0.15
C PHE A 42 3.49 -2.00 0.91
N ILE A 43 4.81 -1.81 0.98
CA ILE A 43 5.45 -0.84 1.89
C ILE A 43 4.89 0.55 1.60
N THR A 44 4.92 0.97 0.35
CA THR A 44 4.53 2.33 -0.04
C THR A 44 3.05 2.58 0.23
N GLY A 45 2.19 1.57 0.04
CA GLY A 45 0.79 1.61 0.47
C GLY A 45 0.61 1.73 1.98
N ASN A 46 1.42 1.03 2.79
CA ASN A 46 1.40 1.20 4.24
C ASN A 46 1.79 2.63 4.65
N ILE A 47 2.79 3.23 4.00
CA ILE A 47 3.16 4.64 4.23
C ILE A 47 1.96 5.56 3.95
N GLY A 48 1.27 5.35 2.82
CA GLY A 48 0.05 6.07 2.49
C GLY A 48 -1.01 5.94 3.59
N GLY A 49 -1.32 4.70 4.00
CA GLY A 49 -2.31 4.41 5.04
C GLY A 49 -1.96 5.04 6.40
N TYR A 50 -0.68 5.00 6.79
CA TYR A 50 -0.17 5.67 7.98
C TYR A 50 -0.42 7.19 7.92
N VAL A 51 -0.02 7.86 6.84
CA VAL A 51 -0.17 9.31 6.68
C VAL A 51 -1.64 9.71 6.63
N GLY A 52 -2.47 8.94 5.91
CA GLY A 52 -3.92 9.16 5.83
C GLY A 52 -4.60 9.04 7.20
N PHE A 53 -4.23 8.02 7.97
CA PHE A 53 -4.71 7.84 9.33
C PHE A 53 -4.25 8.95 10.28
N HIS A 54 -2.98 9.37 10.18
CA HIS A 54 -2.43 10.46 11.00
C HIS A 54 -3.19 11.77 10.77
N ARG A 55 -3.54 12.08 9.52
CA ARG A 55 -4.38 13.24 9.19
C ARG A 55 -5.81 13.08 9.72
N ARG A 56 -6.37 11.87 9.71
CA ARG A 56 -7.72 11.61 10.25
C ARG A 56 -7.79 11.76 11.77
N LEU A 57 -6.74 11.34 12.49
CA LEU A 57 -6.64 11.49 13.95
C LEU A 57 -6.82 12.94 14.41
N ALA A 58 -6.30 13.91 13.65
CA ALA A 58 -6.43 15.33 13.97
C ALA A 58 -7.89 15.83 13.98
N ASN A 59 -8.78 15.15 13.27
CA ASN A 59 -10.18 15.54 13.08
C ASN A 59 -11.17 14.73 13.96
N LEU A 60 -10.69 13.79 14.78
CA LEU A 60 -11.56 12.97 15.65
C LEU A 60 -11.93 13.70 16.95
N ALA A 61 -13.11 13.38 17.46
CA ALA A 61 -13.58 13.86 18.77
C ALA A 61 -12.80 13.19 19.92
N ASP A 62 -12.80 13.82 21.09
CA ASP A 62 -12.06 13.35 22.26
C ASP A 62 -12.46 11.95 22.73
N SER A 63 -13.75 11.63 22.69
CA SER A 63 -14.27 10.31 23.06
C SER A 63 -13.77 9.23 22.09
N GLU A 64 -13.79 9.51 20.79
CA GLU A 64 -13.33 8.58 19.75
C GLU A 64 -11.83 8.29 19.86
N ILE A 65 -11.03 9.30 20.21
CA ILE A 65 -9.58 9.14 20.43
C ILE A 65 -9.32 8.24 21.64
N GLN A 66 -10.10 8.37 22.71
CA GLN A 66 -9.97 7.53 23.90
C GLN A 66 -10.32 6.06 23.61
N ASP A 67 -11.41 5.82 22.87
CA ASP A 67 -11.81 4.47 22.46
C ASP A 67 -10.76 3.86 21.53
N LEU A 68 -10.25 4.64 20.58
CA LEU A 68 -9.20 4.20 19.65
C LEU A 68 -7.88 3.87 20.37
N ALA A 69 -7.53 4.61 21.43
CA ALA A 69 -6.32 4.38 22.23
C ALA A 69 -6.36 3.06 23.03
N GLN A 70 -7.53 2.48 23.25
CA GLN A 70 -7.69 1.19 23.93
C GLN A 70 -7.29 0.02 23.01
N SER A 71 -7.41 0.16 21.69
CA SER A 71 -7.21 -0.95 20.74
C SER A 71 -5.98 -0.76 19.86
N TRP A 72 -4.96 -1.59 20.08
CA TRP A 72 -3.76 -1.66 19.25
C TRP A 72 -4.07 -2.11 17.81
N PHE A 73 -5.04 -3.00 17.64
CA PHE A 73 -5.46 -3.49 16.33
C PHE A 73 -6.09 -2.36 15.49
N ALA A 74 -6.95 -1.54 16.10
CA ALA A 74 -7.59 -0.42 15.42
C ALA A 74 -6.59 0.66 14.95
N MET A 75 -5.43 0.76 15.59
CA MET A 75 -4.34 1.64 15.16
C MET A 75 -3.50 1.08 14.01
N ALA A 76 -3.27 -0.25 13.99
CA ALA A 76 -2.46 -0.89 12.96
C ALA A 76 -3.23 -1.10 11.65
N LEU A 77 -4.54 -1.38 11.76
CA LEU A 77 -5.40 -1.78 10.65
C LEU A 77 -5.40 -0.78 9.48
N PRO A 78 -5.48 0.56 9.68
CA PRO A 78 -5.49 1.52 8.58
C PRO A 78 -4.23 1.49 7.70
N SER A 79 -3.05 1.34 8.31
CA SER A 79 -1.79 1.18 7.59
C SER A 79 -1.79 -0.11 6.78
N PHE A 80 -2.18 -1.22 7.41
CA PHE A 80 -2.21 -2.53 6.76
C PHE A 80 -3.19 -2.57 5.58
N ILE A 81 -4.39 -1.99 5.74
CA ILE A 81 -5.36 -1.82 4.65
C ILE A 81 -4.74 -1.02 3.50
N GLY A 82 -3.98 0.04 3.79
CA GLY A 82 -3.31 0.82 2.76
C GLY A 82 -2.33 0.01 1.92
N GLY A 83 -1.58 -0.91 2.54
CA GLY A 83 -0.73 -1.86 1.84
C GLY A 83 -1.53 -2.82 0.93
N ILE A 84 -2.64 -3.36 1.43
CA ILE A 84 -3.53 -4.25 0.65
C ILE A 84 -4.08 -3.52 -0.58
N LEU A 85 -4.57 -2.29 -0.40
CA LEU A 85 -5.12 -1.48 -1.49
C LEU A 85 -4.06 -1.15 -2.55
N ALA A 86 -2.82 -0.89 -2.15
CA ALA A 86 -1.72 -0.73 -3.10
C ALA A 86 -1.44 -2.01 -3.90
N CYS A 87 -1.47 -3.18 -3.27
CA CYS A 87 -1.34 -4.47 -3.97
C CYS A 87 -2.50 -4.71 -4.96
N LEU A 88 -3.74 -4.36 -4.60
CA LEU A 88 -4.87 -4.44 -5.51
C LEU A 88 -4.69 -3.50 -6.71
N LEU A 89 -4.22 -2.28 -6.46
CA LEU A 89 -3.94 -1.32 -7.53
C LEU A 89 -2.83 -1.82 -8.46
N TYR A 90 -1.80 -2.47 -7.92
CA TYR A 90 -0.75 -3.12 -8.70
C TYR A 90 -1.30 -4.23 -9.62
N ILE A 91 -2.25 -5.05 -9.13
CA ILE A 91 -2.93 -6.04 -9.97
C ILE A 91 -3.72 -5.38 -11.11
N ILE A 92 -4.33 -4.22 -10.87
CA ILE A 92 -5.02 -3.43 -11.92
C ILE A 92 -4.04 -2.89 -12.97
N PHE A 93 -2.80 -2.56 -12.58
CA PHE A 93 -1.77 -2.15 -13.53
C PHE A 93 -1.25 -3.32 -14.37
N ILE A 94 -0.99 -4.49 -13.77
CA ILE A 94 -0.56 -5.67 -14.51
C ILE A 94 -1.63 -6.16 -15.48
N SER A 95 -2.91 -6.04 -15.11
CA SER A 95 -4.01 -6.51 -15.97
C SER A 95 -4.20 -5.70 -17.26
N GLY A 96 -3.51 -4.56 -17.41
CA GLY A 96 -3.70 -3.65 -18.55
C GLY A 96 -5.03 -2.90 -18.53
N ILE A 97 -5.80 -2.99 -17.45
CA ILE A 97 -7.07 -2.25 -17.34
C ILE A 97 -6.78 -0.75 -17.25
N ALA A 98 -5.79 -0.34 -16.45
CA ALA A 98 -5.40 1.05 -16.28
C ALA A 98 -4.13 1.40 -17.08
N GLU A 99 -4.30 1.85 -18.32
CA GLU A 99 -3.22 2.26 -19.21
C GLU A 99 -3.21 3.77 -19.51
N GLY A 100 -2.01 4.34 -19.71
CA GLY A 100 -1.83 5.76 -20.03
C GLY A 100 -0.49 6.32 -19.59
N THR A 101 -0.19 7.57 -19.97
CA THR A 101 1.08 8.22 -19.64
C THR A 101 1.26 8.49 -18.14
N LEU A 102 0.17 8.52 -17.37
CA LEU A 102 0.18 8.73 -15.91
C LEU A 102 0.35 7.43 -15.11
N PHE A 103 0.17 6.27 -15.73
CA PHE A 103 0.27 4.98 -15.07
C PHE A 103 1.65 4.33 -15.27
N PRO A 104 2.11 3.47 -14.35
CA PRO A 104 3.35 2.75 -14.51
C PRO A 104 3.22 1.72 -15.64
N LYS A 105 4.28 1.57 -16.44
CA LYS A 105 4.41 0.44 -17.36
C LYS A 105 5.11 -0.69 -16.63
N ILE A 106 4.46 -1.85 -16.58
CA ILE A 106 4.94 -3.04 -15.88
C ILE A 106 5.17 -4.12 -16.93
N SER A 107 6.34 -4.77 -16.85
CA SER A 107 6.77 -5.78 -17.81
C SER A 107 7.23 -7.05 -17.08
N PRO A 108 7.00 -8.24 -17.66
CA PRO A 108 7.32 -9.51 -17.04
C PRO A 108 8.83 -9.74 -16.96
N ASP A 109 9.28 -10.35 -15.87
CA ASP A 109 10.65 -10.82 -15.71
C ASP A 109 10.77 -12.26 -16.24
N ASN A 110 11.49 -12.42 -17.36
CA ASN A 110 11.66 -13.72 -18.01
C ASN A 110 12.51 -14.71 -17.19
N ASP A 111 13.35 -14.21 -16.28
CA ASP A 111 14.29 -15.03 -15.49
C ASP A 111 13.71 -15.52 -14.15
N CYS A 112 12.46 -15.21 -13.85
CA CYS A 112 11.88 -15.39 -12.51
C CYS A 112 11.15 -16.74 -12.32
N ALA A 113 10.69 -17.39 -13.39
CA ALA A 113 9.98 -18.67 -13.33
C ALA A 113 10.50 -19.65 -14.40
N PRO A 114 10.65 -20.95 -14.09
CA PRO A 114 11.02 -21.94 -15.10
C PRO A 114 9.93 -22.03 -16.19
N GLU A 115 10.33 -21.98 -17.46
CA GLU A 115 9.48 -21.87 -18.67
C GLU A 115 8.28 -22.85 -18.72
N ASN A 116 8.37 -23.98 -18.02
CA ASN A 116 7.40 -25.06 -18.07
C ASN A 116 6.21 -24.87 -17.10
N LEU A 117 6.10 -23.71 -16.45
CA LEU A 117 5.25 -23.55 -15.28
C LEU A 117 4.57 -22.18 -15.22
N GLN A 118 3.75 -21.87 -16.23
CA GLN A 118 2.81 -20.73 -16.19
C GLN A 118 1.85 -20.89 -15.00
N ARG A 119 2.23 -20.30 -13.88
CA ARG A 119 1.52 -20.39 -12.60
C ARG A 119 1.22 -19.00 -12.10
N PHE A 120 0.28 -18.93 -11.17
CA PHE A 120 -0.09 -17.74 -10.41
C PHE A 120 1.11 -16.92 -9.87
N VAL A 121 2.27 -17.55 -9.70
CA VAL A 121 3.51 -16.90 -9.25
C VAL A 121 4.01 -15.82 -10.22
N GLU A 122 3.71 -15.92 -11.52
CA GLU A 122 4.16 -14.96 -12.53
C GLU A 122 3.65 -13.53 -12.28
N ILE A 123 2.53 -13.37 -11.58
CA ILE A 123 1.99 -12.06 -11.17
C ILE A 123 2.99 -11.29 -10.29
N PHE A 124 3.82 -12.01 -9.54
CA PHE A 124 4.84 -11.41 -8.67
C PHE A 124 6.17 -11.18 -9.39
N CYS A 125 6.40 -11.85 -10.52
CA CYS A 125 7.60 -11.78 -11.35
C CYS A 125 7.52 -10.64 -12.37
N GLN A 126 7.44 -9.40 -11.91
CA GLN A 126 7.30 -8.24 -12.79
C GLN A 126 8.19 -7.10 -12.33
N HIS A 127 8.68 -6.31 -13.28
CA HIS A 127 9.40 -5.07 -13.02
C HIS A 127 8.71 -3.87 -13.67
N ALA A 128 8.98 -2.67 -13.15
CA ALA A 128 8.54 -1.44 -13.80
C ALA A 128 9.57 -0.98 -14.84
N GLU A 129 9.12 -0.56 -16.02
CA GLU A 129 10.00 -0.17 -17.14
C GLU A 129 10.77 1.13 -16.84
N GLY A 130 11.99 0.98 -16.31
CA GLY A 130 12.87 2.08 -15.97
C GLY A 130 12.41 2.91 -14.76
N TYR A 131 13.26 3.87 -14.38
CA TYR A 131 13.02 4.71 -13.21
C TYR A 131 11.70 5.52 -13.22
N PRO A 132 11.17 6.02 -14.37
CA PRO A 132 9.91 6.76 -14.35
C PRO A 132 8.70 5.89 -14.00
N ALA A 133 8.70 4.62 -14.44
CA ALA A 133 7.63 3.69 -14.13
C ALA A 133 7.63 3.33 -12.65
N TYR A 134 8.81 3.13 -12.05
CA TYR A 134 8.94 2.96 -10.60
C TYR A 134 8.40 4.16 -9.82
N ALA A 135 8.76 5.38 -10.21
CA ALA A 135 8.27 6.59 -9.53
C ALA A 135 6.74 6.69 -9.56
N LYS A 136 6.10 6.39 -10.70
CA LYS A 136 4.64 6.35 -10.83
C LYS A 136 4.03 5.24 -9.98
N LEU A 137 4.62 4.05 -9.99
CA LEU A 137 4.15 2.92 -9.21
C LEU A 137 4.16 3.25 -7.72
N LEU A 138 5.25 3.82 -7.21
CA LEU A 138 5.37 4.27 -5.82
C LEU A 138 4.34 5.36 -5.50
N PHE A 139 4.22 6.37 -6.36
CA PHE A 139 3.24 7.45 -6.19
C PHE A 139 1.81 6.89 -6.06
N TRP A 140 1.40 6.03 -6.99
CA TRP A 140 0.06 5.46 -6.98
C TRP A 140 -0.17 4.48 -5.83
N SER A 141 0.85 3.71 -5.45
CA SER A 141 0.81 2.85 -4.25
C SER A 141 0.58 3.69 -2.99
N PHE A 142 1.27 4.82 -2.86
CA PHE A 142 1.06 5.75 -1.77
C PHE A 142 -0.35 6.34 -1.79
N VAL A 143 -0.85 6.78 -2.94
CA VAL A 143 -2.20 7.36 -3.08
C VAL A 143 -3.28 6.33 -2.71
N ALA A 144 -3.13 5.07 -3.15
CA ALA A 144 -4.03 3.98 -2.81
C ALA A 144 -4.14 3.75 -1.30
N GLY A 145 -3.00 3.85 -0.59
CA GLY A 145 -2.99 3.76 0.86
C GLY A 145 -3.54 5.00 1.55
N PHE A 146 -3.17 6.18 1.05
CA PHE A 146 -3.53 7.48 1.63
C PHE A 146 -5.03 7.76 1.56
N ASN A 147 -5.66 7.42 0.44
CA ASN A 147 -7.11 7.51 0.26
C ASN A 147 -7.68 6.10 0.06
N GLN A 148 -8.21 5.51 1.13
CA GLN A 148 -8.72 4.13 1.08
C GLN A 148 -9.90 3.93 0.13
N ASN A 149 -10.63 4.99 -0.22
CA ASN A 149 -11.73 4.91 -1.19
C ASN A 149 -11.23 4.96 -2.64
N TYR A 150 -10.00 5.43 -2.88
CA TYR A 150 -9.46 5.68 -4.22
C TYR A 150 -9.54 4.46 -5.14
N VAL A 151 -9.15 3.28 -4.64
CA VAL A 151 -9.13 2.05 -5.45
C VAL A 151 -10.55 1.65 -5.86
N VAL A 152 -11.53 1.82 -4.97
CA VAL A 152 -12.95 1.53 -5.26
C VAL A 152 -13.50 2.51 -6.29
N ASP A 153 -13.26 3.81 -6.09
CA ASP A 153 -13.68 4.87 -7.01
C ASP A 153 -13.07 4.68 -8.41
N LEU A 154 -11.82 4.22 -8.48
CA LEU A 154 -11.14 3.88 -9.72
C LEU A 154 -11.87 2.72 -10.42
N ILE A 155 -12.16 1.62 -9.71
CA ILE A 155 -12.89 0.46 -10.27
C ILE A 155 -14.25 0.89 -10.80
N GLU A 156 -15.00 1.72 -10.07
CA GLU A 156 -16.29 2.23 -10.53
C GLU A 156 -16.17 3.08 -11.80
N THR A 157 -15.16 3.96 -11.84
CA THR A 157 -14.90 4.79 -13.02
C THR A 157 -14.55 3.95 -14.24
N MET A 158 -13.76 2.89 -14.06
CA MET A 158 -13.39 1.97 -15.13
C MET A 158 -14.60 1.16 -15.60
N LYS A 159 -15.46 0.70 -14.68
CA LYS A 159 -16.72 0.02 -15.02
C LYS A 159 -17.60 0.91 -15.90
N LYS A 160 -17.80 2.18 -15.53
CA LYS A 160 -18.60 3.14 -16.30
C LYS A 160 -18.06 3.43 -17.71
N ARG A 161 -16.75 3.26 -17.92
CA ARG A 161 -16.12 3.47 -19.24
C ARG A 161 -16.23 2.24 -20.15
N ALA A 162 -16.43 1.06 -19.58
CA ALA A 162 -16.58 -0.19 -20.30
C ALA A 162 -18.02 -0.45 -20.77
N GLU A 163 -19.00 0.23 -20.18
CA GLU A 163 -20.41 0.29 -20.60
C GLU A 163 -20.63 1.36 -21.69
#